data_AF-A0A895YMI1-F1
#
_entry.id   AF-A0A895YMI1-F1
#
_cell.length_a   1.000
_cell.length_b   1.000
_cell.length_c   1.000
_cell.angle_alpha   90.00
_cell.angle_beta   90.00
_cell.angle_gamma   90.00
#
_symmetry.space_group_name_H-M   'P 1'
#
loop_
_entity.id
_entity.type
_entity.pdbx_description
1 polymer ?
#
loop_
_entity_poly.entity_id
_entity_poly.type
_entity_poly.pdbx_seq_one_letter_code
_entity_poly.pdbx_strand_id
1 'polypeptide(L)'
;MILLREGALTAVPDRAMEYVSEQTWARMTRRWRGRNCTALAYVAREILDGRTLLHGGIGRLVAHMVGIFEANQLARQFAYEISSRVPLPIVDEQLTVAARGLQLTGILFCWTQQRELAECACLVDLVKVEGKGQLRSLLLAAEGDWVQLRTVPAVVADDLS
;
A
#
# COMPACT_ATOMS: atom_id res chain seq x y z
N MET A 1 -7.17 18.47 -12.13
CA MET A 1 -7.02 18.65 -10.68
C MET A 1 -7.67 17.45 -10.01
N ILE A 2 -6.90 16.53 -9.43
CA ILE A 2 -7.48 15.38 -8.71
C ILE A 2 -7.98 15.94 -7.39
N LEU A 3 -9.29 16.17 -7.30
CA LEU A 3 -9.95 16.35 -6.00
C LEU A 3 -9.88 14.98 -5.32
N LEU A 4 -8.81 14.75 -4.56
CA LEU A 4 -8.84 13.75 -3.51
C LEU A 4 -10.03 14.17 -2.64
N ARG A 5 -11.03 13.31 -2.48
CA ARG A 5 -12.06 13.57 -1.48
C ARG A 5 -11.33 13.66 -0.15
N GLU A 6 -11.30 14.85 0.44
CA GLU A 6 -10.69 15.06 1.76
C GLU A 6 -11.25 14.03 2.76
N GLY A 7 -12.54 13.72 2.65
CA GLY A 7 -13.23 12.65 3.38
C GLY A 7 -12.60 11.25 3.26
N ALA A 8 -12.13 10.87 2.06
CA ALA A 8 -11.51 9.56 1.85
C ALA A 8 -10.16 9.44 2.55
N LEU A 9 -9.33 10.48 2.46
CA LEU A 9 -8.03 10.49 3.13
C LEU A 9 -8.18 10.62 4.65
N THR A 10 -9.20 11.34 5.15
CA THR A 10 -9.47 11.42 6.59
C THR A 10 -9.97 10.11 7.19
N ALA A 11 -10.55 9.21 6.40
CA ALA A 11 -10.98 7.89 6.88
C ALA A 11 -9.83 6.87 6.97
N VAL A 12 -8.76 7.05 6.17
CA VAL A 12 -7.59 6.15 6.13
C VAL A 12 -6.97 5.90 7.52
N PRO A 13 -6.69 6.91 8.38
CA PRO A 13 -6.17 6.69 9.72
C PRO A 13 -7.07 5.78 10.57
N ASP A 14 -8.36 6.09 10.66
CA ASP A 14 -9.30 5.37 11.51
C ASP A 14 -9.39 3.91 11.09
N ARG A 15 -9.47 3.67 9.77
CA ARG A 15 -9.52 2.32 9.22
C ARG A 15 -8.19 1.57 9.35
N ALA A 16 -7.06 2.25 9.20
CA ALA A 16 -5.75 1.63 9.41
C ALA A 16 -5.63 1.07 10.83
N MET A 17 -6.08 1.85 11.83
CA MET A 17 -5.97 1.54 13.24
C MET A 17 -6.81 0.34 13.69
N GLU A 18 -7.78 -0.10 12.88
CA GLU A 18 -8.48 -1.37 13.09
C GLU A 18 -7.59 -2.59 12.80
N TYR A 19 -6.58 -2.44 11.93
CA TYR A 19 -5.73 -3.52 11.44
C TYR A 19 -4.27 -3.42 11.87
N VAL A 20 -3.80 -2.24 12.31
CA VAL A 20 -2.44 -2.05 12.84
C VAL A 20 -2.47 -1.57 14.29
N SER A 21 -1.44 -1.93 15.05
CA SER A 21 -1.28 -1.49 16.43
C SER A 21 -0.94 -0.01 16.47
N GLU A 22 -1.38 0.66 17.56
CA GLU A 22 -1.05 2.07 17.81
C GLU A 22 0.46 2.32 17.78
N GLN A 23 1.25 1.36 18.27
CA GLN A 23 2.70 1.45 18.26
C GLN A 23 3.26 1.46 16.83
N THR A 24 2.78 0.58 15.97
CA THR A 24 3.21 0.50 14.57
C THR A 24 2.78 1.74 13.80
N TRP A 25 1.55 2.22 14.00
CA TRP A 25 1.06 3.48 13.43
C TRP A 25 1.90 4.68 13.89
N ALA A 26 2.12 4.82 15.20
CA ALA A 26 2.89 5.92 15.77
C ALA A 26 4.37 5.90 15.35
N ARG A 27 4.94 4.73 15.04
CA ARG A 27 6.29 4.63 14.49
C ARG A 27 6.34 5.06 13.03
N MET A 28 5.30 4.70 12.26
CA MET A 28 5.15 5.09 10.86
C MET A 28 5.04 6.60 10.69
N THR A 29 4.19 7.24 11.50
CA THR A 29 4.03 8.71 11.51
C THR A 29 5.31 9.43 11.97
N ARG A 30 5.90 9.03 13.10
CA ARG A 30 7.09 9.69 13.68
C ARG A 30 8.34 9.61 12.80
N ARG A 31 8.52 8.50 12.07
CA ARG A 31 9.69 8.31 11.21
C ARG A 31 9.49 8.85 9.80
N TRP A 32 8.29 9.34 9.47
CA TRP A 32 7.93 9.70 8.10
C TRP A 32 8.83 10.76 7.48
N ARG A 33 9.48 10.41 6.37
CA ARG A 33 10.30 11.27 5.50
C ARG A 33 10.03 10.86 4.06
N GLY A 34 10.21 11.77 3.09
CA GLY A 34 9.94 11.47 1.66
C GLY A 34 10.65 10.21 1.12
N ARG A 35 11.81 9.83 1.65
CA ARG A 35 12.50 8.57 1.30
C ARG A 35 11.77 7.30 1.75
N ASN A 36 10.92 7.39 2.77
CA ASN A 36 10.12 6.26 3.26
C ASN A 36 8.94 5.96 2.32
N CYS A 37 8.48 6.95 1.55
CA CYS A 37 7.45 6.74 0.53
C CYS A 37 7.91 5.71 -0.51
N THR A 38 9.13 5.90 -1.02
CA THR A 38 9.73 4.98 -1.99
C THR A 38 9.83 3.58 -1.42
N ALA A 39 10.20 3.44 -0.14
CA ALA A 39 10.22 2.16 0.54
C ALA A 39 8.84 1.50 0.67
N LEU A 40 7.79 2.25 1.03
CA LEU A 40 6.43 1.70 1.11
C LEU A 40 5.91 1.27 -0.27
N ALA A 41 6.08 2.13 -1.28
CA ALA A 41 5.65 1.85 -2.64
C ALA A 41 6.38 0.63 -3.20
N TYR A 42 7.68 0.53 -2.93
CA TYR A 42 8.47 -0.64 -3.28
C TYR A 42 7.95 -1.93 -2.60
N VAL A 43 7.77 -1.93 -1.28
CA VAL A 43 7.25 -3.12 -0.55
C VAL A 43 5.84 -3.50 -1.02
N ALA A 44 4.97 -2.51 -1.28
CA ALA A 44 3.64 -2.77 -1.81
C ALA A 44 3.69 -3.47 -3.17
N ARG A 45 4.58 -3.05 -4.07
CA ARG A 45 4.78 -3.72 -5.37
C ARG A 45 5.30 -5.14 -5.21
N GLU A 46 6.31 -5.35 -4.37
CA GLU A 46 6.83 -6.70 -4.15
C GLU A 46 5.76 -7.66 -3.59
N ILE A 47 4.84 -7.17 -2.76
CA ILE A 47 3.70 -7.97 -2.29
C ILE A 47 2.73 -8.26 -3.45
N LEU A 48 2.41 -7.25 -4.27
CA LEU A 48 1.49 -7.38 -5.41
C LEU A 48 2.05 -8.20 -6.58
N ASP A 49 3.37 -8.24 -6.75
CA ASP A 49 4.07 -9.07 -7.72
C ASP A 49 4.32 -10.47 -7.12
N GLY A 50 4.65 -10.57 -5.83
CA GLY A 50 4.80 -11.83 -5.13
C GLY A 50 3.54 -12.71 -5.19
N ARG A 51 2.35 -12.11 -5.16
CA ARG A 51 1.08 -12.85 -5.33
C ARG A 51 0.93 -13.46 -6.73
N THR A 52 1.45 -12.82 -7.79
CA THR A 52 1.37 -13.39 -9.15
C THR A 52 2.31 -14.58 -9.28
N LEU A 53 3.40 -14.62 -8.50
CA LEU A 53 4.32 -15.75 -8.45
C LEU A 53 3.75 -16.97 -7.72
N LEU A 54 2.87 -16.79 -6.73
CA LEU A 54 2.16 -17.90 -6.05
C LEU A 54 1.33 -18.73 -7.05
N HIS A 55 0.83 -18.10 -8.11
CA HIS A 55 0.13 -18.79 -9.19
C HIS A 55 1.05 -19.17 -10.38
N GLY A 56 2.20 -18.51 -10.56
CA GLY A 56 3.04 -18.64 -11.75
C GLY A 56 4.26 -19.57 -11.66
N GLY A 57 4.66 -20.05 -10.48
CA GLY A 57 5.78 -20.99 -10.33
C GLY A 57 7.17 -20.43 -10.67
N ILE A 58 7.36 -19.10 -10.66
CA ILE A 58 8.64 -18.46 -11.00
C ILE A 58 9.42 -18.13 -9.72
N GLY A 59 10.28 -19.05 -9.29
CA GLY A 59 11.09 -18.94 -8.05
C GLY A 59 12.25 -17.93 -8.09
N ARG A 60 12.34 -17.04 -9.09
CA ARG A 60 13.52 -16.18 -9.31
C ARG A 60 13.51 -14.83 -8.57
N LEU A 61 12.40 -14.40 -7.98
CA LEU A 61 12.31 -13.09 -7.32
C LEU A 61 12.62 -13.12 -5.80
N VAL A 62 12.65 -14.31 -5.17
CA VAL A 62 12.87 -14.45 -3.73
C VAL A 62 14.24 -13.89 -3.28
N ALA A 63 15.29 -14.04 -4.09
CA ALA A 63 16.63 -13.57 -3.73
C ALA A 63 16.76 -12.03 -3.76
N HIS A 64 16.00 -11.33 -4.61
CA HIS A 64 15.99 -9.86 -4.62
C HIS A 64 15.16 -9.31 -3.45
N MET A 65 14.08 -10.01 -3.08
CA MET A 65 13.28 -9.70 -1.89
C MET A 65 14.13 -9.75 -0.61
N VAL A 66 14.96 -10.78 -0.39
CA VAL A 66 15.73 -10.96 0.87
C VAL A 66 16.69 -9.79 1.16
N GLY A 67 17.34 -9.20 0.16
CA GLY A 67 18.25 -8.06 0.36
C GLY A 67 17.55 -6.77 0.79
N ILE A 68 16.26 -6.64 0.49
CA ILE A 68 15.42 -5.48 0.80
C ILE A 68 14.64 -5.71 2.11
N PHE A 69 14.52 -6.99 2.50
CA PHE A 69 14.09 -7.47 3.81
C PHE A 69 15.04 -7.10 4.97
N GLU A 70 16.06 -6.27 4.81
CA GLU A 70 16.75 -5.65 5.96
C GLU A 70 16.43 -4.17 6.11
N ALA A 71 16.28 -3.43 5.01
CA ALA A 71 16.16 -1.96 5.01
C ALA A 71 14.81 -1.41 5.48
N ASN A 72 13.70 -2.16 5.35
CA ASN A 72 12.34 -1.64 5.55
C ASN A 72 11.53 -2.46 6.57
N GLN A 73 12.09 -2.68 7.76
CA GLN A 73 11.42 -3.45 8.84
C GLN A 73 10.05 -2.88 9.23
N LEU A 74 9.89 -1.56 9.26
CA LEU A 74 8.63 -0.92 9.69
C LEU A 74 7.50 -1.12 8.66
N ALA A 75 7.79 -0.99 7.37
CA ALA A 75 6.82 -1.22 6.30
C ALA A 75 6.31 -2.68 6.29
N ARG A 76 7.21 -3.63 6.57
CA ARG A 76 6.85 -5.04 6.66
C ARG A 76 6.07 -5.37 7.92
N GLN A 77 6.46 -4.81 9.06
CA GLN A 77 5.67 -4.95 10.28
C GLN A 77 4.24 -4.43 10.05
N PHE A 78 4.10 -3.28 9.39
CA PHE A 78 2.81 -2.73 9.02
C PHE A 78 2.01 -3.68 8.10
N ALA A 79 2.62 -4.16 7.02
CA ALA A 79 1.98 -5.12 6.10
C ALA A 79 1.58 -6.43 6.79
N TYR A 80 2.47 -6.97 7.62
CA TYR A 80 2.24 -8.20 8.40
C TYR A 80 1.06 -8.04 9.36
N GLU A 81 1.01 -6.91 10.08
CA GLU A 81 -0.08 -6.63 11.00
C GLU A 81 -1.42 -6.58 10.26
N ILE A 82 -1.48 -5.92 9.09
CA ILE A 82 -2.69 -5.92 8.26
C ILE A 82 -3.07 -7.34 7.82
N SER A 83 -2.15 -8.07 7.19
CA SER A 83 -2.44 -9.39 6.65
C SER A 83 -2.85 -10.40 7.72
N SER A 84 -2.32 -10.26 8.94
CA SER A 84 -2.63 -11.16 10.07
C SER A 84 -3.95 -10.83 10.77
N ARG A 85 -4.46 -9.60 10.64
CA ARG A 85 -5.68 -9.15 11.32
C ARG A 85 -6.88 -9.03 10.39
N VAL A 86 -6.66 -8.92 9.08
CA VAL A 86 -7.75 -8.86 8.12
C VAL A 86 -8.48 -10.20 8.05
N PRO A 87 -9.82 -10.25 8.22
CA PRO A 87 -10.57 -11.50 8.32
C PRO A 87 -10.89 -12.07 6.92
N LEU A 88 -9.84 -12.36 6.14
CA LEU A 88 -9.98 -12.91 4.79
C LEU A 88 -9.50 -14.36 4.73
N PRO A 89 -10.23 -15.27 4.08
CA PRO A 89 -9.87 -16.68 4.05
C PRO A 89 -8.74 -16.99 3.06
N ILE A 90 -8.48 -16.10 2.10
CA ILE A 90 -7.53 -16.30 1.00
C ILE A 90 -6.31 -15.43 1.25
N VAL A 91 -5.12 -16.07 1.27
CA VAL A 91 -3.83 -15.40 1.51
C VAL A 91 -3.58 -14.28 0.48
N ASP A 92 -3.90 -14.51 -0.79
CA ASP A 92 -3.69 -13.50 -1.85
C ASP A 92 -4.51 -12.22 -1.63
N GLU A 93 -5.71 -12.35 -1.06
CA GLU A 93 -6.55 -11.20 -0.72
C GLU A 93 -5.98 -10.45 0.49
N GLN A 94 -5.50 -11.17 1.51
CA GLN A 94 -4.82 -10.57 2.68
C GLN A 94 -3.60 -9.77 2.25
N LEU A 95 -2.77 -10.34 1.36
CA LEU A 95 -1.59 -9.69 0.79
C LEU A 95 -1.97 -8.46 -0.05
N THR A 96 -3.04 -8.55 -0.84
CA THR A 96 -3.56 -7.42 -1.62
C THR A 96 -3.98 -6.28 -0.70
N VAL A 97 -4.75 -6.57 0.36
CA VAL A 97 -5.16 -5.55 1.36
C VAL A 97 -3.94 -4.92 2.02
N ALA A 98 -2.95 -5.71 2.44
CA ALA A 98 -1.72 -5.20 3.04
C ALA A 98 -0.95 -4.26 2.11
N ALA A 99 -0.77 -4.63 0.84
CA ALA A 99 -0.09 -3.80 -0.15
C ALA A 99 -0.82 -2.48 -0.43
N ARG A 100 -2.15 -2.53 -0.59
CA ARG A 100 -2.97 -1.33 -0.81
C ARG A 100 -3.01 -0.42 0.41
N GLY A 101 -3.08 -1.00 1.60
CA GLY A 101 -2.98 -0.28 2.87
C GLY A 101 -1.65 0.48 2.99
N LEU A 102 -0.54 -0.11 2.57
CA LEU A 102 0.77 0.57 2.52
C LEU A 102 0.76 1.78 1.58
N GLN A 103 0.23 1.63 0.36
CA GLN A 103 0.18 2.72 -0.63
C GLN A 103 -0.67 3.90 -0.11
N LEU A 104 -1.87 3.61 0.42
CA LEU A 104 -2.77 4.63 0.96
C LEU A 104 -2.18 5.36 2.18
N THR A 105 -1.55 4.61 3.08
CA THR A 105 -0.88 5.18 4.26
C THR A 105 0.26 6.10 3.84
N GLY A 106 1.01 5.72 2.80
CA GLY A 106 2.06 6.58 2.27
C GLY A 106 1.54 7.87 1.63
N ILE A 107 0.43 7.79 0.89
CA ILE A 107 -0.22 8.96 0.28
C ILE A 107 -0.78 9.90 1.37
N LEU A 108 -1.43 9.34 2.39
CA LEU A 108 -1.95 10.08 3.55
C LEU A 108 -0.83 10.88 4.23
N PHE A 109 0.30 10.25 4.55
CA PHE A 109 1.37 10.94 5.27
C PHE A 109 2.09 12.00 4.43
N CYS A 110 2.12 11.86 3.10
CA CYS A 110 2.53 12.96 2.23
C CYS A 110 1.59 14.16 2.37
N TRP A 111 0.28 13.90 2.35
CA TRP A 111 -0.75 14.92 2.45
C TRP A 111 -0.70 15.67 3.80
N THR A 112 -0.58 14.95 4.92
CA THR A 112 -0.56 15.58 6.26
C THR A 112 0.71 16.39 6.55
N GLN A 113 1.83 16.12 5.87
CA GLN A 113 3.06 16.89 6.00
C GLN A 113 3.15 18.12 5.06
N GLN A 114 2.01 18.58 4.51
CA GLN A 114 1.90 19.75 3.64
C GLN A 114 2.82 19.72 2.40
N ARG A 115 3.20 18.53 1.94
CA ARG A 115 3.90 18.39 0.66
C ARG A 115 2.89 18.46 -0.47
N GLU A 116 3.25 19.11 -1.57
CA GLU A 116 2.45 18.99 -2.77
C GLU A 116 2.32 17.51 -3.16
N LEU A 117 1.09 17.04 -3.35
CA LEU A 117 0.83 15.65 -3.71
C LEU A 117 1.59 15.22 -4.97
N ALA A 118 1.83 16.16 -5.89
CA ALA A 118 2.64 15.95 -7.09
C ALA A 118 4.10 15.56 -6.81
N GLU A 119 4.63 15.90 -5.63
CA GLU A 119 5.98 15.56 -5.19
C GLU A 119 6.01 14.29 -4.29
N CYS A 120 4.84 13.73 -3.96
CA CYS A 120 4.75 12.54 -3.13
C CYS A 120 5.20 11.31 -3.93
N ALA A 121 6.37 10.76 -3.59
CA ALA A 121 6.90 9.58 -4.29
C ALA A 121 5.95 8.37 -4.27
N CYS A 122 5.12 8.18 -3.22
CA CYS A 122 4.09 7.13 -3.20
C CYS A 122 3.00 7.37 -4.25
N LEU A 123 2.52 8.61 -4.36
CA LEU A 123 1.49 8.96 -5.33
C LEU A 123 2.03 8.91 -6.76
N VAL A 124 3.24 9.44 -6.96
CA VAL A 124 3.92 9.43 -8.25
C VAL A 124 4.16 8.00 -8.72
N ASP A 125 4.62 7.10 -7.84
CA ASP A 125 4.82 5.69 -8.16
C ASP A 125 3.50 5.01 -8.57
N LEU A 126 2.46 5.14 -7.73
CA LEU A 126 1.12 4.60 -8.02
C LEU A 126 0.58 5.11 -9.37
N VAL A 127 0.64 6.41 -9.62
CA VAL A 127 0.10 7.00 -10.85
C VAL A 127 0.94 6.63 -12.07
N LYS A 128 2.27 6.52 -11.94
CA LYS A 128 3.14 6.12 -13.05
C LYS A 128 2.98 4.64 -13.40
N VAL A 129 2.81 3.77 -12.41
CA VAL A 129 2.76 2.32 -12.59
C VAL A 129 1.34 1.85 -12.89
N GLU A 130 0.35 2.34 -12.15
CA GLU A 130 -1.03 1.82 -12.19
C GLU A 130 -2.05 2.85 -12.71
N GLY A 131 -1.62 4.10 -12.95
CA GLY A 131 -2.47 5.14 -13.51
C GLY A 131 -3.34 5.89 -12.50
N LYS A 132 -3.92 7.01 -12.94
CA LYS A 132 -4.77 7.88 -12.09
C LYS A 132 -6.09 7.22 -11.70
N GLY A 133 -6.62 6.31 -12.53
CA GLY A 133 -7.84 5.57 -12.23
C GLY A 133 -7.70 4.72 -10.98
N GLN A 134 -6.51 4.15 -10.77
CA GLN A 134 -6.22 3.29 -9.64
C GLN A 134 -6.30 4.01 -8.31
N LEU A 135 -5.76 5.22 -8.23
CA LEU A 135 -5.86 6.06 -7.04
C LEU A 135 -7.32 6.30 -6.64
N ARG A 136 -8.19 6.55 -7.61
CA ARG A 136 -9.63 6.75 -7.34
C ARG A 136 -10.26 5.48 -6.78
N SER A 137 -9.98 4.32 -7.36
CA SER A 137 -10.48 3.03 -6.87
C SER A 137 -10.00 2.74 -5.44
N LEU A 138 -8.73 3.02 -5.14
CA LEU A 138 -8.18 2.85 -3.79
C LEU A 138 -8.87 3.74 -2.77
N LEU A 139 -9.10 5.02 -3.09
CA LEU A 139 -9.77 5.95 -2.17
C LEU A 139 -11.23 5.56 -1.91
N LEU A 140 -11.96 5.13 -2.95
CA LEU A 140 -13.33 4.65 -2.80
C LEU A 140 -13.41 3.39 -1.94
N ALA A 141 -12.49 2.45 -2.13
CA ALA A 141 -12.43 1.25 -1.29
C ALA A 141 -12.03 1.59 0.16
N ALA A 142 -11.12 2.54 0.36
CA ALA A 142 -10.61 2.95 1.67
C ALA A 142 -11.58 3.80 2.49
N GLU A 143 -12.56 4.46 1.86
CA GLU A 143 -13.68 5.11 2.58
C GLU A 143 -14.49 4.06 3.36
N GLY A 144 -14.56 2.82 2.86
CA GLY A 144 -15.15 1.68 3.54
C GLY A 144 -14.18 0.97 4.49
N ASP A 145 -14.50 -0.28 4.80
CA ASP A 145 -13.60 -1.18 5.51
C ASP A 145 -12.37 -1.52 4.63
N TRP A 146 -11.16 -1.57 5.20
CA TRP A 146 -9.95 -1.95 4.46
C TRP A 146 -9.99 -3.36 3.86
N VAL A 147 -10.87 -4.23 4.34
CA VAL A 147 -11.23 -5.48 3.65
C VAL A 147 -11.59 -5.23 2.18
N GLN A 148 -12.23 -4.10 1.85
CA GLN A 148 -12.61 -3.74 0.48
C GLN A 148 -11.42 -3.47 -0.44
N LEU A 149 -10.22 -3.21 0.11
CA LEU A 149 -9.01 -3.03 -0.70
C LEU A 149 -8.65 -4.28 -1.53
N ARG A 150 -9.13 -5.46 -1.14
CA ARG A 150 -8.97 -6.70 -1.93
C ARG A 150 -9.58 -6.60 -3.33
N THR A 151 -10.58 -5.75 -3.51
CA THR A 151 -11.29 -5.54 -4.78
C THR A 151 -10.52 -4.64 -5.75
N VAL A 152 -9.37 -4.11 -5.34
CA VAL A 152 -8.53 -3.20 -6.14
C VAL A 152 -7.24 -3.94 -6.51
N PRO A 153 -7.26 -4.82 -7.55
CA PRO A 153 -6.09 -5.57 -7.97
C PRO A 153 -5.01 -4.64 -8.54
N ALA A 154 -3.75 -5.07 -8.57
CA ALA A 154 -2.72 -4.42 -9.38
C ALA A 154 -3.14 -4.41 -10.84
N VAL A 155 -2.94 -3.27 -11.51
CA VAL A 155 -3.00 -3.20 -12.97
C VAL A 155 -1.82 -4.03 -13.47
N VAL A 156 -2.11 -5.21 -14.03
CA VAL A 156 -1.07 -6.07 -14.61
C VAL A 156 -0.75 -5.52 -16.00
N ALA A 157 0.52 -5.55 -16.40
CA ALA A 157 0.98 -5.01 -17.68
C ALA A 157 0.28 -5.61 -18.92
N ASP A 158 -0.42 -6.74 -18.78
CA ASP A 158 -1.16 -7.40 -19.87
C ASP A 158 -2.49 -6.71 -20.24
N ASP A 159 -3.07 -5.88 -19.37
CA ASP A 159 -4.34 -5.15 -19.64
C ASP A 159 -4.18 -3.92 -20.54
N LEU A 160 -2.99 -3.71 -21.12
CA LEU A 160 -2.68 -2.63 -22.06
C LEU A 160 -2.52 -3.10 -23.52
N SER A 161 -2.98 -4.32 -23.83
CA SER A 161 -2.96 -4.89 -25.19
C SER A 161 -4.23 -4.61 -25.97
#